data_AF-G9L2M8-F1
#
_entry.id   AF-G9L2M8-F1
#
_cell.length_a   1.000
_cell.length_b   1.000
_cell.length_c   1.000
_cell.angle_alpha   90.00
_cell.angle_beta   90.00
_cell.angle_gamma   90.00
#
_symmetry.space_group_name_H-M   'P 1'
#
loop_
_entity.id
_entity.type
_entity.pdbx_description
1 polymer ?
#
loop_
_entity_poly.entity_id
_entity_poly.type
_entity_poly.pdbx_seq_one_letter_code
_entity_poly.pdbx_strand_id
1 'polypeptide(L)'
;IQCRGFCPYTFATADGLLLPGNPAIGILKYKEKYYTFNTRDAAYLFAENPENYIGLIKEKAKKNAELIQLLELHQQFETLIPYSQMKDVDKHIKPITMSESSTQTDTHILPPTIMRSYEWNEWELRRKAIKLANLRQKATHSVQTDLSHMRRENCSQVYPPKDVGTQSKREGSSRVPRPQIYIAGLRGGQGKVTSGVKVKVKVNLTRAVDE
;
A
#
# COMPACT_ATOMS: atom_id res chain seq x y z
N ILE A 1 -11.27 30.94 52.39
CA ILE A 1 -11.54 30.18 53.64
C ILE A 1 -10.61 28.98 53.63
N GLN A 2 -9.84 28.76 54.70
CA GLN A 2 -8.86 27.66 54.79
C GLN A 2 -9.61 26.31 54.81
N CYS A 3 -8.92 25.23 54.38
CA CYS A 3 -9.50 23.88 54.31
C CYS A 3 -10.76 23.80 53.45
N ARG A 4 -10.87 24.63 52.39
CA ARG A 4 -12.03 24.70 51.47
C ARG A 4 -13.42 24.76 52.15
N GLY A 5 -13.50 25.30 53.37
CA GLY A 5 -14.76 25.44 54.10
C GLY A 5 -15.16 24.23 54.95
N PHE A 6 -14.30 23.21 55.08
CA PHE A 6 -14.51 22.11 56.01
C PHE A 6 -14.16 22.48 57.46
N CYS A 7 -14.77 21.79 58.42
CA CYS A 7 -14.53 21.98 59.85
C CYS A 7 -13.13 21.47 60.26
N PRO A 8 -12.20 22.36 60.66
CA PRO A 8 -10.83 21.96 61.00
C PRO A 8 -10.75 21.20 62.32
N TYR A 9 -11.61 21.51 63.29
CA TYR A 9 -11.67 20.83 64.57
C TYR A 9 -12.03 19.36 64.40
N THR A 10 -13.12 19.06 63.68
CA THR A 10 -13.57 17.69 63.45
C THR A 10 -12.56 16.89 62.65
N PHE A 11 -11.92 17.51 61.65
CA PHE A 11 -10.84 16.86 60.91
C PHE A 11 -9.67 16.46 61.81
N ALA A 12 -9.30 17.34 62.75
CA ALA A 12 -8.21 17.10 63.69
C ALA A 12 -8.56 16.05 64.77
N THR A 13 -9.80 15.99 65.25
CA THR A 13 -10.20 15.08 66.34
C THR A 13 -10.72 13.73 65.86
N ALA A 14 -11.47 13.69 64.75
CA ALA A 14 -12.10 12.48 64.22
C ALA A 14 -11.34 11.90 63.01
N ASP A 15 -10.02 11.71 63.13
CA ASP A 15 -9.19 10.98 62.16
C ASP A 15 -9.41 11.30 60.67
N GLY A 16 -9.52 12.59 60.35
CA GLY A 16 -9.63 13.06 58.97
C GLY A 16 -11.06 13.11 58.45
N LEU A 17 -12.07 12.95 59.32
CA LEU A 17 -13.47 13.13 58.95
C LEU A 17 -13.72 14.56 58.47
N LEU A 18 -14.20 14.65 57.22
CA LEU A 18 -14.53 15.90 56.56
C LEU A 18 -16.00 16.23 56.79
N LEU A 19 -16.26 17.16 57.71
CA LEU A 19 -17.60 17.74 57.86
C LEU A 19 -17.64 19.15 57.26
N PRO A 20 -18.67 19.49 56.48
CA PRO A 20 -18.82 20.84 55.95
C PRO A 20 -18.96 21.83 57.12
N GLY A 21 -18.25 22.95 57.04
CA GLY A 21 -18.44 24.06 57.96
C GLY A 21 -19.70 24.85 57.60
N ASN A 22 -20.42 25.31 58.62
CA ASN A 22 -21.59 26.17 58.43
C ASN A 22 -21.21 27.64 58.64
N PRO A 23 -21.13 28.47 57.59
CA PRO A 23 -20.74 29.87 57.72
C PRO A 23 -21.75 30.70 58.54
N ALA A 24 -22.99 30.24 58.71
CA ALA A 24 -23.99 30.92 59.54
C ALA A 24 -23.67 30.88 61.04
N ILE A 25 -22.82 29.94 61.48
CA ILE A 25 -22.37 29.85 62.88
C ILE A 25 -21.32 30.93 63.19
N GLY A 26 -20.59 31.37 62.17
CA GLY A 26 -19.51 32.34 62.28
C GLY A 26 -18.20 31.83 61.67
N ILE A 27 -17.32 32.77 61.35
CA ILE A 27 -16.00 32.51 60.79
C ILE A 27 -14.97 32.97 61.83
N LEU A 28 -14.04 32.09 62.18
CA LEU A 28 -12.94 32.42 63.09
C LEU A 28 -11.72 32.86 62.29
N LYS A 29 -11.21 34.07 62.56
CA LYS A 29 -9.97 34.58 61.98
C LYS A 29 -8.79 34.28 62.91
N TYR A 30 -7.78 33.59 62.41
CA TYR A 30 -6.53 33.33 63.12
C TYR A 30 -5.33 33.49 62.17
N LYS A 31 -4.36 34.36 62.51
CA LYS A 31 -3.14 34.64 61.72
C LYS A 31 -3.42 34.87 60.22
N GLU A 32 -4.35 35.77 59.92
CA GLU A 32 -4.81 36.10 58.54
C GLU A 32 -5.50 34.95 57.78
N LYS A 33 -5.81 33.83 58.45
CA LYS A 33 -6.57 32.70 57.90
C LYS A 33 -7.97 32.65 58.49
N TYR A 34 -8.93 32.29 57.65
CA TYR A 34 -10.34 32.21 58.01
C TYR A 34 -10.77 30.74 58.07
N TYR A 35 -11.36 30.34 59.19
CA TYR A 35 -11.81 28.98 59.48
C TYR A 35 -13.31 28.92 59.73
N THR A 36 -13.96 27.86 59.25
CA THR A 36 -15.39 27.60 59.39
C THR A 36 -15.63 26.32 60.18
N PHE A 37 -16.70 26.24 60.96
CA PHE A 37 -16.98 25.10 61.84
C PHE A 37 -18.39 24.56 61.63
N ASN A 38 -18.59 23.28 61.93
CA ASN A 38 -19.92 22.65 61.86
C ASN A 38 -20.79 22.98 63.09
N THR A 39 -20.18 23.20 64.25
CA THR A 39 -20.87 23.52 65.51
C THR A 39 -20.19 24.69 66.24
N ARG A 40 -20.94 25.38 67.11
CA ARG A 40 -20.41 26.46 67.95
C ARG A 40 -19.33 25.94 68.90
N ASP A 41 -19.56 24.79 69.51
CA ASP A 41 -18.63 24.17 70.46
C ASP A 41 -17.27 23.85 69.81
N ALA A 42 -17.28 23.37 68.57
CA ALA A 42 -16.05 23.12 67.81
C ALA A 42 -15.24 24.40 67.56
N ALA A 43 -15.93 25.54 67.36
CA ALA A 43 -15.26 26.83 67.22
C ALA A 43 -14.61 27.30 68.53
N TYR A 44 -15.31 27.13 69.67
CA TYR A 44 -14.76 27.48 70.98
C TYR A 44 -13.56 26.61 71.36
N LEU A 45 -13.67 25.30 71.19
CA LEU A 45 -12.57 24.36 71.47
C LEU A 45 -11.36 24.62 70.58
N PHE A 46 -11.59 24.95 69.30
CA PHE A 46 -10.50 25.36 68.42
C PHE A 46 -9.88 26.71 68.83
N ALA A 47 -10.68 27.64 69.34
CA ALA A 47 -10.20 28.95 69.79
C ALA A 47 -9.30 28.87 71.04
N GLU A 48 -9.50 27.87 71.90
CA GLU A 48 -8.65 27.65 73.07
C GLU A 48 -7.21 27.31 72.68
N ASN A 49 -7.01 26.44 71.69
CA ASN A 49 -5.67 25.97 71.28
C ASN A 49 -5.53 25.78 69.75
N PRO A 50 -5.59 26.86 68.96
CA PRO A 50 -5.64 26.77 67.50
C PRO A 50 -4.36 26.17 66.89
N GLU A 51 -3.18 26.45 67.47
CA GLU A 51 -1.90 25.94 66.95
C GLU A 51 -1.79 24.42 67.03
N ASN A 52 -2.30 23.81 68.10
CA ASN A 52 -2.29 22.36 68.26
C ASN A 52 -3.11 21.68 67.16
N TYR A 53 -4.34 22.17 66.93
CA TYR A 53 -5.20 21.64 65.87
C TYR A 53 -4.62 21.88 64.48
N ILE A 54 -4.00 23.03 64.22
CA ILE A 54 -3.32 23.30 62.95
C ILE A 54 -2.14 22.32 62.75
N GLY A 55 -1.38 22.02 63.80
CA GLY A 55 -0.33 21.00 63.78
C GLY A 55 -0.88 19.62 63.44
N LEU A 56 -1.95 19.19 64.10
CA LEU A 56 -2.61 17.92 63.85
C LEU A 56 -3.16 17.81 62.41
N ILE A 57 -3.74 18.88 61.88
CA ILE A 57 -4.21 18.94 60.49
C ILE A 57 -3.03 18.71 59.53
N LYS A 58 -1.87 19.35 59.78
CA LYS A 58 -0.67 19.17 58.96
C LYS A 58 -0.15 17.74 59.03
N GLU A 59 -0.05 17.15 60.22
CA GLU A 59 0.43 15.78 60.39
C GLU A 59 -0.51 14.75 59.72
N LYS A 60 -1.83 14.97 59.79
CA LYS A 60 -2.82 14.14 59.07
C LYS A 60 -2.71 14.30 57.56
N ALA A 61 -2.55 15.53 57.07
CA ALA A 61 -2.36 15.80 55.65
C ALA A 61 -1.04 15.20 55.11
N LYS A 62 0.03 15.15 55.92
CA LYS A 62 1.28 14.46 55.56
C LYS A 62 1.10 12.95 55.38
N LYS A 63 0.25 12.31 56.20
CA LYS A 63 -0.03 10.87 56.09
C LYS A 63 -0.82 10.54 54.82
N ASN A 64 -1.73 11.42 54.42
CA ASN A 64 -2.63 11.22 53.29
C ASN A 64 -2.50 12.37 52.29
N ALA A 65 -1.66 12.21 51.26
CA ALA A 65 -1.38 13.26 50.27
C ALA A 65 -2.64 13.73 49.52
N GLU A 66 -3.63 12.86 49.33
CA GLU A 66 -4.95 13.19 48.75
C GLU A 66 -5.65 14.33 49.51
N LEU A 67 -5.47 14.41 50.82
CA LEU A 67 -6.08 15.46 51.66
C LEU A 67 -5.42 16.81 51.44
N ILE A 68 -4.13 16.86 51.08
CA ILE A 68 -3.44 18.11 50.74
C ILE A 68 -4.08 18.72 49.48
N GLN A 69 -4.33 17.87 48.49
CA GLN A 69 -4.96 18.27 47.23
C GLN A 69 -6.40 18.70 47.44
N LEU A 70 -7.18 17.90 48.19
CA LEU A 70 -8.61 18.13 48.40
C LEU A 70 -8.91 19.35 49.28
N LEU A 71 -8.09 19.62 50.30
CA LEU A 71 -8.23 20.76 51.21
C LEU A 71 -7.44 22.00 50.78
N GLU A 72 -6.72 21.91 49.66
CA GLU A 72 -5.80 22.92 49.14
C GLU A 72 -4.82 23.46 50.18
N LEU A 73 -4.20 22.56 50.95
CA LEU A 73 -3.25 22.94 52.00
C LEU A 73 -1.86 23.31 51.43
N HIS A 74 -1.71 23.44 50.12
CA HIS A 74 -0.45 23.74 49.41
C HIS A 74 0.32 24.91 50.00
N GLN A 75 -0.37 25.99 50.39
CA GLN A 75 0.27 27.18 50.99
C GLN A 75 0.95 26.88 52.34
N GLN A 76 0.58 25.79 53.02
CA GLN A 76 1.21 25.36 54.27
C GLN A 76 2.39 24.39 54.06
N PHE A 77 2.54 23.86 52.84
CA PHE A 77 3.58 22.92 52.44
C PHE A 77 4.52 23.49 51.35
N GLU A 78 4.32 24.73 50.90
CA GLU A 78 5.17 25.44 49.92
C GLU A 78 6.66 25.43 50.31
N THR A 79 6.98 25.37 51.61
CA THR A 79 8.38 25.30 52.10
C THR A 79 9.04 23.93 51.92
N LEU A 80 8.29 22.87 51.61
CA LEU A 80 8.82 21.50 51.45
C LEU A 80 9.00 21.07 50.00
N ILE A 81 8.72 21.93 49.01
CA ILE A 81 8.97 21.64 47.60
C ILE A 81 10.35 22.26 47.25
N PRO A 82 11.43 21.47 47.13
CA PRO A 82 12.71 22.00 46.69
C PRO A 82 12.66 22.12 45.17
N TYR A 83 12.13 23.21 44.63
CA TYR A 83 12.22 23.46 43.18
C TYR A 83 12.63 24.90 42.88
N SER A 84 13.94 25.06 42.76
CA SER A 84 14.69 26.21 42.27
C SER A 84 14.47 26.52 40.78
N GLN A 85 13.36 26.11 40.16
CA GLN A 85 13.15 26.21 38.70
C GLN A 85 11.80 26.84 38.30
N MET A 86 11.10 27.53 39.20
CA MET A 86 9.90 28.31 38.84
C MET A 86 9.91 29.67 39.54
N LYS A 87 10.94 30.47 39.25
CA LYS A 87 10.77 31.93 39.30
C LYS A 87 10.06 32.27 37.99
N ASP A 88 8.90 32.92 38.08
CA ASP A 88 8.13 33.48 36.95
C ASP A 88 7.15 32.56 36.20
N VAL A 89 6.22 31.91 36.90
CA VAL A 89 4.82 31.82 36.45
C VAL A 89 3.92 31.79 37.69
N ASP A 90 2.83 32.55 37.66
CA ASP A 90 1.82 32.72 38.70
C ASP A 90 1.58 31.51 39.61
N LYS A 91 1.64 31.77 40.92
CA LYS A 91 1.54 30.82 42.05
C LYS A 91 0.16 30.19 42.20
N HIS A 92 -0.24 29.38 41.23
CA HIS A 92 -1.23 28.34 41.44
C HIS A 92 -0.64 27.05 40.89
N ILE A 93 -0.21 26.15 41.79
CA ILE A 93 -0.06 24.73 41.48
C ILE A 93 -1.44 24.30 41.01
N LYS A 94 -1.68 24.35 39.69
CA LYS A 94 -2.96 23.96 39.13
C LYS A 94 -3.16 22.49 39.49
N PRO A 95 -4.34 22.09 40.00
CA PRO A 95 -4.65 20.68 40.18
C PRO A 95 -4.33 19.97 38.87
N ILE A 96 -3.64 18.82 38.93
CA ILE A 96 -3.38 17.99 37.75
C ILE A 96 -4.76 17.62 37.19
N THR A 97 -5.21 18.42 36.23
CA THR A 97 -6.50 18.25 35.60
C THR A 97 -6.20 17.25 34.50
N MET A 98 -6.35 15.96 34.80
CA MET A 98 -6.33 14.95 33.74
C MET A 98 -7.47 15.28 32.79
N SER A 99 -7.11 15.81 31.62
CA SER A 99 -8.03 16.05 30.52
C SER A 99 -7.67 15.04 29.44
N GLU A 100 -8.67 14.28 28.99
CA GLU A 100 -8.50 13.42 27.82
C GLU A 100 -8.52 14.31 26.58
N SER A 101 -7.34 14.57 26.02
CA SER A 101 -7.22 15.20 24.71
C SER A 101 -7.29 14.11 23.64
N SER A 102 -8.47 13.90 23.06
CA SER A 102 -8.59 13.09 21.84
C SER A 102 -8.26 13.96 20.63
N THR A 103 -7.12 13.74 20.00
CA THR A 103 -6.84 14.26 18.65
C THR A 103 -7.36 13.24 17.65
N GLN A 104 -8.47 13.56 16.98
CA GLN A 104 -8.94 12.79 15.83
C GLN A 104 -8.01 13.09 14.66
N THR A 105 -7.20 12.11 14.26
CA THR A 105 -6.41 12.20 13.03
C THR A 105 -7.38 12.24 11.85
N ASP A 106 -7.22 13.22 10.95
CA ASP A 106 -8.00 13.28 9.72
C ASP A 106 -7.85 11.96 8.95
N THR A 107 -8.97 11.26 8.74
CA THR A 107 -9.00 9.96 8.08
C THR A 107 -8.74 10.06 6.57
N HIS A 108 -8.79 11.26 5.99
CA HIS A 108 -8.62 11.53 4.57
C HIS A 108 -7.74 12.75 4.30
N ILE A 109 -6.46 12.67 4.69
CA ILE A 109 -5.44 13.66 4.28
C ILE A 109 -5.29 13.70 2.75
N LEU A 110 -5.62 12.60 2.05
CA LEU A 110 -5.55 12.48 0.60
C LEU A 110 -6.92 12.12 0.01
N PRO A 111 -7.24 12.60 -1.20
CA PRO A 111 -8.45 12.20 -1.91
C PRO A 111 -8.45 10.69 -2.14
N PRO A 112 -9.62 10.03 -2.08
CA PRO A 112 -9.70 8.58 -2.21
C PRO A 112 -9.19 8.14 -3.59
N THR A 113 -8.17 7.29 -3.61
CA THR A 113 -7.65 6.67 -4.84
C THR A 113 -8.63 5.61 -5.33
N ILE A 114 -9.74 6.04 -5.94
CA ILE A 114 -10.73 5.15 -6.53
C ILE A 114 -10.18 4.67 -7.88
N MET A 115 -9.68 3.43 -7.89
CA MET A 115 -9.27 2.76 -9.11
C MET A 115 -10.50 2.34 -9.92
N ARG A 116 -10.91 3.16 -10.89
CA ARG A 116 -12.03 2.87 -11.81
C ARG A 116 -11.84 1.62 -12.67
N SER A 117 -10.62 1.11 -12.78
CA SER A 117 -10.29 -0.12 -13.49
C SER A 117 -10.33 -1.38 -12.59
N TYR A 118 -10.57 -1.21 -11.29
CA TYR A 118 -10.64 -2.32 -10.35
C TYR A 118 -11.94 -3.11 -10.55
N GLU A 119 -11.81 -4.42 -10.69
CA GLU A 119 -12.92 -5.35 -10.80
C GLU A 119 -12.74 -6.46 -9.76
N TRP A 120 -13.79 -6.70 -8.97
CA TRP A 120 -13.79 -7.76 -7.95
C TRP A 120 -14.31 -9.10 -8.51
N ASN A 121 -15.02 -9.06 -9.64
CA ASN A 121 -15.64 -10.24 -10.22
C ASN A 121 -14.57 -11.18 -10.80
N GLU A 122 -14.44 -12.36 -10.20
CA GLU A 122 -13.45 -13.36 -10.58
C GLU A 122 -13.58 -13.79 -12.05
N TRP A 123 -14.80 -13.87 -12.58
CA TRP A 123 -15.03 -14.24 -13.97
C TRP A 123 -14.54 -13.16 -14.95
N GLU A 124 -14.69 -11.88 -14.60
CA GLU A 124 -14.15 -10.79 -15.41
C GLU A 124 -12.62 -10.77 -15.39
N LEU A 125 -12.03 -11.00 -14.22
CA LEU A 125 -10.58 -11.13 -14.07
C LEU A 125 -10.03 -12.28 -14.93
N ARG A 126 -10.68 -13.44 -14.91
CA ARG A 126 -10.33 -14.59 -15.77
C ARG A 126 -10.45 -14.25 -17.25
N ARG A 127 -11.54 -13.59 -17.69
CA ARG A 127 -11.71 -13.15 -19.09
C ARG A 127 -10.62 -12.19 -19.52
N LYS A 128 -10.28 -11.20 -18.70
CA LYS A 128 -9.19 -10.23 -18.97
C LYS A 128 -7.83 -10.90 -19.04
N ALA A 129 -7.53 -11.84 -18.14
CA ALA A 129 -6.29 -12.59 -18.15
C ALA A 129 -6.15 -13.44 -19.44
N ILE A 130 -7.22 -14.12 -19.85
CA ILE A 130 -7.24 -14.88 -21.12
C ILE A 130 -7.04 -13.94 -22.31
N LYS A 131 -7.71 -12.78 -22.33
CA LYS A 131 -7.54 -11.76 -23.38
C LYS A 131 -6.08 -11.29 -23.46
N LEU A 132 -5.43 -11.02 -22.33
CA LEU A 132 -4.03 -10.62 -22.26
C LEU A 132 -3.09 -11.73 -22.75
N ALA A 133 -3.32 -12.99 -22.36
CA ALA A 133 -2.55 -14.14 -22.84
C ALA A 133 -2.67 -14.30 -24.36
N ASN A 134 -3.88 -14.20 -24.90
CA ASN A 134 -4.14 -14.24 -26.33
C ASN A 134 -3.43 -13.11 -27.08
N LEU A 135 -3.42 -11.89 -26.52
CA LEU A 135 -2.68 -10.75 -27.09
C LEU A 135 -1.18 -11.00 -27.14
N ARG A 136 -0.59 -11.62 -26.10
CA ARG A 136 0.84 -11.99 -26.07
C ARG A 136 1.22 -13.02 -27.13
N GLN A 137 0.27 -13.85 -27.56
CA GLN A 137 0.46 -14.87 -28.59
C GLN A 137 0.16 -14.38 -30.02
N LYS A 138 -0.27 -13.12 -30.21
CA LYS A 138 -0.47 -12.55 -31.56
C LYS A 138 0.87 -12.14 -32.19
N ALA A 139 1.00 -12.37 -33.49
CA ALA A 139 2.24 -12.16 -34.26
C ALA A 139 2.69 -10.69 -34.38
N THR A 140 1.76 -9.73 -34.25
CA THR A 140 2.07 -8.30 -34.25
C THR A 140 2.42 -7.82 -32.83
N HIS A 141 3.71 -7.86 -32.50
CA HIS A 141 4.28 -7.35 -31.23
C HIS A 141 4.50 -5.83 -31.21
N SER A 142 3.92 -5.08 -32.16
CA SER A 142 4.35 -3.72 -32.52
C SER A 142 4.00 -2.61 -31.52
N VAL A 143 3.55 -2.93 -30.29
CA VAL A 143 3.30 -1.93 -29.27
C VAL A 143 4.05 -2.32 -28.01
N GLN A 144 4.98 -1.44 -27.63
CA GLN A 144 5.79 -1.53 -26.44
C GLN A 144 4.86 -1.57 -25.21
N THR A 145 4.98 -2.64 -24.43
CA THR A 145 4.33 -2.75 -23.11
C THR A 145 5.24 -2.12 -22.05
N ASP A 146 4.71 -1.72 -20.88
CA ASP A 146 5.49 -1.10 -19.79
C ASP A 146 6.71 -1.96 -19.37
N LEU A 147 6.59 -3.29 -19.43
CA LEU A 147 7.68 -4.24 -19.15
C LEU A 147 8.81 -4.24 -20.20
N SER A 148 8.56 -3.66 -21.38
CA SER A 148 9.51 -3.54 -22.48
C SER A 148 10.08 -2.12 -22.65
N HIS A 149 9.73 -1.18 -21.77
CA HIS A 149 10.08 0.24 -21.88
C HIS A 149 11.59 0.54 -21.65
N MET A 150 12.37 -0.41 -21.12
CA MET A 150 13.78 -0.16 -20.74
C MET A 150 14.76 -1.26 -21.17
N ARG A 151 14.37 -2.20 -22.04
CA ARG A 151 15.32 -3.18 -22.58
C ARG A 151 16.22 -2.49 -23.60
N ARG A 152 17.51 -2.35 -23.29
CA ARG A 152 18.53 -1.98 -24.28
C ARG A 152 18.68 -3.14 -25.26
N GLU A 153 18.19 -2.94 -26.47
CA GLU A 153 18.52 -3.76 -27.63
C GLU A 153 19.99 -3.50 -28.00
N ASN A 154 20.88 -4.45 -27.70
CA ASN A 154 22.24 -4.42 -28.21
C ASN A 154 22.30 -5.32 -29.44
N CYS A 155 21.86 -4.81 -30.59
CA CYS A 155 21.96 -5.54 -31.85
C CYS A 155 23.34 -5.28 -32.47
N SER A 156 24.26 -6.25 -32.38
CA SER A 156 25.44 -6.26 -33.25
C SER A 156 25.05 -6.93 -34.57
N GLN A 157 25.06 -6.15 -35.66
CA GLN A 157 24.74 -6.68 -36.97
C GLN A 157 25.94 -7.45 -37.52
N VAL A 158 25.82 -8.78 -37.59
CA VAL A 158 26.82 -9.67 -38.19
C VAL A 158 26.33 -10.08 -39.57
N TYR A 159 27.17 -9.89 -40.59
CA TYR A 159 26.90 -10.35 -41.95
C TYR A 159 27.79 -11.57 -42.27
N PRO A 160 27.36 -12.80 -41.94
CA PRO A 160 28.07 -13.98 -42.38
C PRO A 160 28.00 -14.08 -43.91
N PRO A 161 29.11 -14.39 -44.61
CA PRO A 161 29.08 -14.60 -46.04
C PRO A 161 28.13 -15.75 -46.37
N LYS A 162 27.18 -15.49 -47.29
CA LYS A 162 26.23 -16.50 -47.76
C LYS A 162 26.82 -17.21 -48.96
N ASP A 163 26.78 -18.55 -48.94
CA ASP A 163 27.15 -19.33 -50.12
C ASP A 163 26.05 -19.19 -51.19
N VAL A 164 26.43 -18.65 -52.35
CA VAL A 164 25.52 -18.41 -53.48
C VAL A 164 25.99 -19.26 -54.65
N GLY A 165 25.25 -20.33 -54.92
CA GLY A 165 25.38 -21.12 -56.14
C GLY A 165 24.49 -20.56 -57.24
N THR A 166 24.99 -20.54 -58.48
CA THR A 166 24.16 -20.23 -59.66
C THR A 166 24.18 -21.42 -60.61
N GLN A 167 23.02 -21.83 -61.11
CA GLN A 167 22.90 -22.91 -62.09
C GLN A 167 22.58 -22.32 -63.47
N SER A 168 23.28 -22.77 -64.50
CA SER A 168 22.95 -22.44 -65.89
C SER A 168 21.91 -23.40 -66.45
N LYS A 169 21.04 -22.90 -67.32
CA LYS A 169 19.98 -23.69 -67.96
C LYS A 169 20.62 -24.74 -68.87
N ARG A 170 20.25 -26.01 -68.70
CA ARG A 170 20.58 -27.10 -69.62
C ARG A 170 19.29 -27.58 -70.28
N GLU A 171 19.20 -27.50 -71.59
CA GLU A 171 18.06 -28.00 -72.34
C GLU A 171 18.34 -29.41 -72.87
N GLY A 172 17.33 -30.27 -72.77
CA GLY A 172 17.31 -31.60 -73.35
C GLY A 172 15.97 -31.83 -74.05
N SER A 173 15.98 -32.55 -75.17
CA SER A 173 14.76 -32.96 -75.86
C SER A 173 14.86 -34.44 -76.22
N SER A 174 13.75 -35.16 -76.12
CA SER A 174 13.62 -36.51 -76.68
C SER A 174 12.81 -36.42 -77.97
N ARG A 175 13.18 -37.24 -78.97
CA ARG A 175 12.45 -37.36 -80.23
C ARG A 175 11.84 -38.75 -80.29
N VAL A 176 10.57 -38.83 -80.68
CA VAL A 176 9.93 -40.09 -81.03
C VAL A 176 10.41 -40.59 -82.41
N PRO A 177 10.52 -41.91 -82.64
CA PRO A 177 10.84 -42.45 -83.95
C PRO A 177 9.82 -41.97 -84.98
N ARG A 178 10.31 -41.42 -86.09
CA ARG A 178 9.44 -40.94 -87.16
C ARG A 178 9.21 -42.03 -88.19
N PRO A 179 7.94 -42.33 -88.56
CA PRO A 179 7.65 -43.25 -89.63
C PRO A 179 8.22 -42.76 -90.96
N GLN A 180 9.28 -43.44 -91.44
CA GLN A 180 9.85 -43.20 -92.75
C GLN A 180 9.53 -44.37 -93.66
N ILE A 181 8.81 -44.04 -94.73
CA ILE A 181 8.38 -44.99 -95.74
C ILE A 181 9.14 -44.66 -97.01
N TYR A 182 9.99 -45.58 -97.46
CA TYR A 182 10.66 -45.45 -98.74
C TYR A 182 9.86 -46.18 -99.82
N ILE A 183 9.51 -45.46 -100.88
CA ILE A 183 8.83 -46.01 -102.06
C ILE A 183 9.86 -46.07 -103.19
N ALA A 184 10.38 -47.27 -103.43
CA ALA A 184 11.36 -47.51 -104.48
C ALA A 184 10.67 -47.67 -105.85
N GLY A 185 11.36 -47.33 -106.94
CA GLY A 185 10.90 -47.57 -108.32
C GLY A 185 10.16 -46.42 -109.01
N LEU A 186 10.20 -45.19 -108.45
CA LEU A 186 9.56 -44.00 -109.03
C LEU A 186 10.44 -43.24 -110.04
N ARG A 187 11.77 -43.41 -109.99
CA ARG A 187 12.69 -42.94 -111.05
C ARG A 187 12.90 -44.11 -111.99
N GLY A 188 12.59 -43.93 -113.27
CA GLY A 188 12.46 -44.97 -114.30
C GLY A 188 13.74 -45.75 -114.65
N GLY A 189 14.39 -46.33 -113.65
CA GLY A 189 15.41 -47.36 -113.82
C GLY A 189 14.78 -48.72 -114.08
N GLN A 190 15.52 -49.60 -114.75
CA GLN A 190 15.05 -50.89 -115.23
C GLN A 190 14.82 -51.89 -114.08
N GLY A 191 13.66 -51.78 -113.42
CA GLY A 191 13.14 -52.78 -112.49
C GLY A 191 12.19 -53.74 -113.21
N LYS A 192 12.35 -55.05 -112.97
CA LYS A 192 11.61 -56.12 -113.66
C LYS A 192 10.09 -55.92 -113.54
N VAL A 193 9.42 -55.84 -114.69
CA VAL A 193 7.96 -55.73 -114.82
C VAL A 193 7.37 -57.13 -114.73
N THR A 194 6.71 -57.45 -113.62
CA THR A 194 5.84 -58.62 -113.54
C THR A 194 4.39 -58.15 -113.63
N SER A 195 3.77 -58.45 -114.78
CA SER A 195 2.33 -58.45 -115.07
C SER A 195 1.54 -57.19 -114.68
N GLY A 196 1.51 -56.22 -115.60
CA GLY A 196 0.38 -55.29 -115.79
C GLY A 196 0.11 -54.22 -114.73
N VAL A 197 0.77 -54.27 -113.57
CA VAL A 197 0.64 -53.26 -112.52
C VAL A 197 2.05 -52.91 -112.04
N LYS A 198 2.43 -51.62 -112.09
CA LYS A 198 3.71 -51.14 -111.53
C LYS A 198 3.78 -51.53 -110.05
N VAL A 199 4.51 -52.59 -109.72
CA VAL A 199 4.66 -53.07 -108.34
C VAL A 199 5.49 -52.05 -107.56
N LYS A 200 4.80 -51.22 -106.78
CA LYS A 200 5.44 -50.31 -105.82
C LYS A 200 5.85 -51.12 -104.60
N VAL A 201 7.15 -51.30 -104.42
CA VAL A 201 7.66 -51.93 -103.18
C VAL A 201 7.74 -50.84 -102.12
N LYS A 202 6.90 -50.99 -101.09
CA LYS A 202 6.83 -50.09 -99.93
C LYS A 202 7.59 -50.74 -98.78
N VAL A 203 8.76 -50.21 -98.43
CA VAL A 203 9.58 -50.73 -97.33
C VAL A 203 9.48 -49.77 -96.16
N ASN A 204 9.17 -50.30 -94.98
CA ASN A 204 9.13 -49.52 -93.75
C ASN A 204 10.51 -49.53 -93.11
N LEU A 205 11.09 -48.35 -92.90
CA LEU A 205 12.44 -48.18 -92.39
C LEU A 205 12.47 -47.64 -90.95
N THR A 206 11.33 -47.64 -90.26
CA THR A 206 11.29 -47.30 -88.83
C THR A 206 12.08 -48.29 -87.99
N ARG A 207 13.09 -47.81 -87.28
CA ARG A 207 13.71 -48.54 -86.16
C ARG A 207 12.92 -48.33 -84.87
N ALA A 208 12.87 -49.37 -84.04
CA ALA A 208 12.29 -49.29 -82.70
C ALA A 208 13.20 -48.48 -81.76
N VAL A 209 12.65 -47.96 -80.66
CA VAL A 209 13.37 -47.07 -79.74
C VAL A 209 14.48 -47.78 -78.97
N ASP A 210 14.42 -49.11 -78.84
CA ASP A 210 15.29 -49.89 -77.96
C ASP A 210 16.30 -50.83 -78.70
N GLU A 211 16.70 -50.48 -79.93
CA GLU A 211 17.79 -51.16 -80.68
C GLU A 211 18.98 -50.23 -80.97
#